data_AF-A0A8C3R043-F1
#
_entry.id   AF-A0A8C3R043-F1
#
_cell.length_a   1.000
_cell.length_b   1.000
_cell.length_c   1.000
_cell.angle_alpha   90.00
_cell.angle_beta   90.00
_cell.angle_gamma   90.00
#
_symmetry.space_group_name_H-M   'P 1'
#
loop_
_entity.id
_entity.type
_entity.pdbx_description
1 polymer ?
#
loop_
_entity_poly.entity_id
_entity_poly.type
_entity_poly.pdbx_seq_one_letter_code
_entity_poly.pdbx_strand_id
1 'polypeptide(L)' 'LSHSVPQPTPPVSAPQEDEDPLDARIARTGCLEQHRQLQECMAERQDWRQCQEQVRAFGACMARRQQRQRGPGPARPTD' A
#
# COMPACT_ATOMS: atom_id res chain seq x y z
N LEU A 1 26.31 -14.27 24.87
CA LEU A 1 26.17 -14.41 23.41
C LEU A 1 24.68 -14.30 23.09
N SER A 2 24.23 -13.16 22.56
CA SER A 2 22.84 -12.96 22.17
C SER A 2 22.50 -13.89 21.02
N HIS A 3 21.63 -14.87 21.27
CA HIS A 3 21.03 -15.65 20.21
C HIS A 3 19.94 -14.80 19.55
N SER A 4 20.29 -14.16 18.44
CA SER A 4 19.31 -13.57 17.54
C SER A 4 18.41 -14.67 17.03
N VAL A 5 17.13 -14.63 17.41
CA VAL A 5 16.10 -15.54 16.92
C VAL A 5 15.99 -15.36 15.40
N PRO A 6 16.22 -16.40 14.57
CA PRO A 6 15.90 -16.31 13.16
C PRO A 6 14.38 -16.22 13.05
N GLN A 7 13.88 -15.06 12.62
CA GLN A 7 12.47 -14.87 12.31
C GLN A 7 12.11 -15.84 11.16
N PRO A 8 11.10 -16.70 11.32
CA PRO A 8 10.68 -17.59 10.24
C PRO A 8 10.07 -16.73 9.14
N THR A 9 10.76 -16.64 8.00
CA THR A 9 10.15 -16.24 6.74
C THR A 9 9.07 -17.27 6.41
N PRO A 10 7.79 -16.88 6.20
CA PRO A 10 6.82 -17.82 5.66
C PRO A 10 7.32 -18.29 4.28
N PRO A 11 7.20 -19.59 3.97
CA PRO A 11 7.60 -20.09 2.66
C PRO A 11 6.76 -19.37 1.60
N VAL A 12 7.43 -18.66 0.69
CA VAL A 12 6.84 -18.16 -0.54
C VAL A 12 6.49 -19.40 -1.37
N SER A 13 5.26 -19.88 -1.22
CA SER A 13 4.67 -20.89 -2.10
C SER A 13 4.69 -20.34 -3.53
N ALA A 14 5.36 -21.06 -4.42
CA ALA A 14 5.45 -20.74 -5.83
C ALA A 14 4.11 -21.02 -6.56
N PRO A 15 4.00 -20.60 -7.84
CA PRO A 15 3.06 -19.62 -8.36
C PRO A 15 1.68 -20.23 -8.59
N GLN A 16 0.71 -19.89 -7.74
CA GLN A 16 -0.62 -19.65 -8.27
C GLN A 16 -0.58 -18.21 -8.76
N GLU A 17 -1.24 -17.90 -9.88
CA GLU A 17 -1.44 -16.53 -10.36
C GLU A 17 -2.35 -15.76 -9.39
N ASP A 18 -1.93 -15.66 -8.13
CA ASP A 18 -2.62 -15.08 -7.00
C ASP A 18 -2.22 -13.61 -6.97
N GLU A 19 -3.14 -12.77 -7.45
CA GLU A 19 -3.06 -11.33 -7.29
C GLU A 19 -2.70 -11.04 -5.82
N ASP A 20 -1.60 -10.28 -5.60
CA ASP A 20 -1.07 -10.09 -4.25
C ASP A 20 -2.20 -9.62 -3.31
N PRO A 21 -2.33 -10.20 -2.09
CA PRO A 21 -3.44 -9.87 -1.20
C PRO A 21 -3.50 -8.37 -0.85
N LEU A 22 -2.41 -7.62 -0.96
CA LEU A 22 -2.38 -6.16 -0.90
C LEU A 22 -2.95 -5.54 -2.18
N ASP A 23 -2.53 -5.99 -3.36
CA ASP A 23 -3.10 -5.58 -4.65
C ASP A 23 -4.61 -5.77 -4.69
N ALA A 24 -5.12 -6.94 -4.29
CA ALA A 24 -6.56 -7.20 -4.22
C ALA A 24 -7.29 -6.25 -3.23
N ARG A 25 -6.62 -5.84 -2.13
CA ARG A 25 -7.17 -4.84 -1.21
C ARG A 25 -7.20 -3.44 -1.84
N ILE A 26 -6.18 -3.10 -2.61
CA ILE A 26 -6.04 -1.82 -3.31
C ILE A 26 -6.98 -1.76 -4.53
N ALA A 27 -7.24 -2.86 -5.21
CA ALA A 27 -8.24 -2.96 -6.27
C ALA A 27 -9.62 -2.55 -5.74
N ARG A 28 -10.01 -3.05 -4.56
CA ARG A 28 -11.25 -2.66 -3.87
C ARG A 28 -11.29 -1.19 -3.44
N THR A 29 -10.15 -0.49 -3.40
CA THR A 29 -10.09 0.93 -3.07
C THR A 29 -10.28 1.85 -4.28
N GLY A 30 -10.09 1.31 -5.50
CA GLY A 30 -10.00 2.11 -6.72
C GLY A 30 -8.65 2.84 -6.88
N CYS A 31 -7.65 2.54 -6.04
CA CYS A 31 -6.31 3.14 -6.11
C CYS A 31 -5.25 2.21 -6.75
N LEU A 32 -5.70 1.19 -7.47
CA LEU A 32 -4.82 0.16 -8.06
C LEU A 32 -3.88 0.73 -9.11
N GLU A 33 -4.35 1.70 -9.89
CA GLU A 33 -3.54 2.36 -10.92
C GLU A 33 -2.30 3.03 -10.33
N GLN A 34 -2.48 3.85 -9.28
CA GLN A 34 -1.36 4.55 -8.63
C GLN A 34 -0.42 3.56 -7.93
N HIS A 35 -0.95 2.42 -7.47
CA HIS A 35 -0.13 1.37 -6.90
C HIS A 35 0.74 0.67 -7.94
N ARG A 36 0.17 0.35 -9.11
CA ARG A 36 0.91 -0.23 -10.24
C ARG A 36 2.03 0.69 -10.72
N GLN A 37 1.75 1.98 -10.88
CA GLN A 37 2.78 2.96 -11.24
C GLN A 37 3.91 3.05 -10.20
N LEU A 38 3.57 2.92 -8.91
CA LEU A 38 4.59 2.87 -7.86
C LEU A 38 5.40 1.57 -7.94
N GLN A 39 4.77 0.42 -8.16
CA GLN A 39 5.47 -0.85 -8.36
C GLN A 39 6.39 -0.80 -9.58
N GLU A 40 5.95 -0.25 -10.70
CA GLU A 40 6.74 -0.07 -11.93
C GLU A 40 7.97 0.80 -11.67
N CYS A 41 7.80 1.97 -11.04
CA CYS A 41 8.92 2.83 -10.69
C CYS A 41 9.92 2.13 -9.74
N MET A 42 9.41 1.36 -8.77
CA MET A 42 10.25 0.59 -7.85
C MET A 42 10.94 -0.59 -8.55
N ALA A 43 10.32 -1.20 -9.55
CA ALA A 43 10.92 -2.26 -10.36
C ALA A 43 12.06 -1.71 -11.24
N GLU A 44 11.88 -0.52 -11.81
CA GLU A 44 12.89 0.14 -12.64
C GLU A 44 14.03 0.74 -11.83
N ARG A 45 13.73 1.50 -10.79
CA ARG A 45 14.72 2.32 -10.07
C ARG A 45 15.20 1.71 -8.77
N GLN A 46 14.38 0.86 -8.15
CA GLN A 46 14.62 0.28 -6.82
C GLN A 46 14.93 1.33 -5.73
N ASP A 47 14.57 2.60 -5.96
CA ASP A 47 14.77 3.70 -5.03
C ASP A 47 13.48 4.52 -4.89
N TRP A 48 12.85 4.38 -3.72
CA TRP A 48 11.60 5.07 -3.40
C TRP A 48 11.75 6.60 -3.41
N ARG A 49 12.96 7.14 -3.23
CA ARG A 49 13.22 8.59 -3.27
C ARG A 49 13.07 9.14 -4.68
N GLN A 50 13.38 8.34 -5.69
CA GLN A 50 13.15 8.70 -7.10
C GLN A 50 11.70 8.49 -7.52
N CYS A 51 10.94 7.66 -6.78
CA CYS A 51 9.53 7.39 -7.01
C CYS A 51 8.57 8.27 -6.18
N GLN A 52 9.04 9.42 -5.70
CA GLN A 52 8.25 10.29 -4.81
C GLN A 52 6.93 10.74 -5.43
N GLU A 53 6.88 10.96 -6.74
CA GLU A 53 5.66 11.35 -7.44
C GLU A 53 4.59 10.25 -7.32
N GLN A 54 4.98 9.00 -7.61
CA GLN A 54 4.11 7.82 -7.55
C GLN A 54 3.66 7.55 -6.11
N VAL A 55 4.58 7.68 -5.14
CA VAL A 55 4.26 7.55 -3.70
C VAL A 55 3.21 8.59 -3.28
N ARG A 56 3.40 9.86 -3.68
CA ARG A 56 2.45 10.94 -3.35
C ARG A 56 1.10 10.71 -4.01
N ALA A 57 1.07 10.28 -5.28
CA ALA A 57 -0.15 9.97 -6.00
C ALA A 57 -0.95 8.84 -5.33
N PHE A 58 -0.27 7.75 -4.97
CA PHE A 58 -0.88 6.63 -4.27
C PHE A 58 -1.43 7.05 -2.90
N GLY A 59 -0.64 7.79 -2.12
CA GLY A 59 -1.06 8.32 -0.82
C GLY A 59 -2.27 9.25 -0.92
N ALA A 60 -2.30 10.14 -1.92
CA ALA A 60 -3.41 11.04 -2.16
C ALA A 60 -4.70 10.29 -2.51
N CYS A 61 -4.63 9.25 -3.33
CA CYS A 61 -5.78 8.41 -3.66
C CYS A 61 -6.36 7.74 -2.41
N MET A 62 -5.50 7.12 -1.60
CA MET A 62 -5.91 6.45 -0.38
C MET A 62 -6.48 7.41 0.66
N ALA A 63 -5.93 8.63 0.78
CA ALA A 63 -6.45 9.67 1.65
C ALA A 63 -7.86 10.12 1.21
N ARG A 64 -8.09 10.29 -0.09
CA ARG A 64 -9.42 10.62 -0.65
C ARG A 64 -10.43 9.52 -0.34
N ARG A 65 -10.04 8.25 -0.50
CA ARG A 65 -10.89 7.11 -0.11
C ARG A 65 -11.22 7.13 1.38
N GLN A 66 -10.24 7.39 2.24
CA GLN A 66 -10.47 7.43 3.70
C GLN A 66 -11.47 8.53 4.09
N GLN A 67 -11.39 9.70 3.45
CA GLN A 67 -12.38 10.77 3.63
C GLN A 67 -13.78 10.35 3.18
N ARG A 68 -13.89 9.65 2.04
CA ARG A 68 -15.17 9.12 1.52
C ARG A 68 -15.75 8.03 2.43
N GLN A 69 -14.91 7.16 2.99
CA GLN A 69 -15.34 6.08 3.89
C GLN A 69 -15.69 6.57 5.29
N ARG A 70 -15.04 7.63 5.78
CA ARG A 70 -15.37 8.21 7.08
C ARG A 70 -16.69 9.00 7.07
N GLY A 71 -17.23 9.33 5.89
CA GLY A 71 -18.32 10.31 5.77
C GLY A 71 -17.93 11.65 6.44
N PRO A 72 -18.84 12.65 6.50
CA PRO A 72 -18.74 13.63 7.57
C PRO A 72 -18.92 12.87 8.88
N GLY A 73 -17.82 12.43 9.49
CA GLY A 73 -17.85 11.90 10.84
C GLY A 73 -18.57 12.92 11.74
N PRO A 74 -19.38 12.48 12.72
CA PRO A 74 -20.10 13.42 13.57
C PRO A 74 -19.09 14.41 14.12
N ALA A 75 -19.30 15.70 13.84
CA ALA A 75 -18.50 16.77 14.40
C ALA A 75 -18.43 16.50 15.91
N ARG A 76 -17.22 16.27 16.44
CA ARG A 76 -17.05 16.18 17.89
C ARG A 76 -17.56 17.52 18.44
N PRO A 77 -18.58 17.54 19.32
CA PRO A 77 -18.91 18.77 20.00
C PRO A 77 -17.66 19.16 20.79
N THR A 78 -17.12 20.34 20.46
CA THR A 78 -16.18 21.02 21.32
C THR A 78 -17.02 21.70 22.40
N ASP A 79 -16.80 21.25 23.63
CA ASP A 79 -17.29 21.79 24.91
C ASP A 79 -18.82 21.76 25.12
#